data_AF-A0A4S2GAW6-F1
#
_entry.id   AF-A0A4S2GAW6-F1
#
_cell.length_a   1.000
_cell.length_b   1.000
_cell.length_c   1.000
_cell.angle_alpha   90.00
_cell.angle_beta   90.00
_cell.angle_gamma   90.00
#
_symmetry.space_group_name_H-M   'P 1'
#
loop_
_entity.id
_entity.type
_entity.pdbx_description
1 polymer ?
#
loop_
_entity_poly.entity_id
_entity_poly.type
_entity_poly.pdbx_seq_one_letter_code
_entity_poly.pdbx_strand_id
1 'polypeptide(L)'
;MKKIFLVTVLIEISDESPIDGHRAFTDYSKAKQAMSEEIENAQKYFEGWDGEVLVDVENCQEWRNEDGYGYTIGIEELNIQD
;
A
#
# COMPACT_ATOMS: atom_id res chain seq x y z
N MET A 1 -13.98 11.98 18.74
CA MET A 1 -12.80 11.86 17.87
C MET A 1 -13.27 11.41 16.49
N LYS A 2 -12.90 12.17 15.45
CA LYS A 2 -13.10 11.72 14.06
C LYS A 2 -11.91 10.83 13.69
N LYS A 3 -12.17 9.66 13.13
CA LYS A 3 -11.15 8.76 12.59
C LYS A 3 -11.07 8.95 11.08
N ILE A 4 -9.85 9.04 10.57
CA ILE A 4 -9.54 8.95 9.13
C ILE A 4 -8.76 7.65 8.92
N PHE A 5 -9.03 6.99 7.82
CA PHE A 5 -8.28 5.83 7.33
C PHE A 5 -7.45 6.30 6.15
N LEU A 6 -6.13 6.22 6.26
CA LEU A 6 -5.20 6.65 5.23
C LEU A 6 -4.68 5.41 4.50
N VAL A 7 -5.06 5.25 3.23
CA VAL A 7 -4.43 4.26 2.35
C VAL A 7 -3.09 4.82 1.92
N THR A 8 -2.03 4.05 2.13
CA THR A 8 -0.65 4.37 1.78
C THR A 8 -0.17 3.44 0.68
N VAL A 9 0.58 3.97 -0.28
CA VAL A 9 1.19 3.22 -1.39
C VAL A 9 2.64 3.66 -1.48
N LEU A 10 3.56 2.72 -1.30
CA LEU A 10 4.98 2.91 -1.53
C LEU A 10 5.45 1.89 -2.57
N ILE A 11 6.04 2.36 -3.66
CA ILE A 11 6.71 1.50 -4.67
C ILE A 11 8.18 1.93 -4.75
N GLU A 12 9.09 0.98 -4.61
CA GLU A 12 10.54 1.21 -4.50
C GLU A 12 11.30 0.46 -5.59
N ILE A 13 12.15 1.17 -6.34
CA ILE A 13 13.06 0.66 -7.38
C ILE A 13 14.33 1.50 -7.31
N SER A 14 15.53 0.90 -7.31
CA SER A 14 16.79 1.62 -7.01
C SER A 14 17.09 2.79 -7.95
N ASP A 15 16.67 2.68 -9.20
CA ASP A 15 17.05 3.60 -10.27
C ASP A 15 15.97 4.65 -10.53
N GLU A 16 14.86 4.61 -9.79
CA GLU A 16 13.74 5.52 -9.92
C GLU A 16 13.42 6.21 -8.58
N SER A 17 12.84 7.40 -8.64
CA SER A 17 12.25 8.00 -7.46
C SER A 17 11.11 7.10 -6.98
N PRO A 18 10.98 6.85 -5.66
CA PRO A 18 9.89 6.04 -5.15
C PRO A 18 8.54 6.68 -5.48
N ILE A 19 7.55 5.86 -5.80
CA ILE A 19 6.17 6.31 -5.89
C ILE A 19 5.61 6.28 -4.46
N ASP A 20 5.29 7.47 -3.95
CA ASP A 20 4.71 7.65 -2.63
C ASP A 20 3.31 8.29 -2.76
N GLY A 21 2.28 7.51 -2.43
CA GLY A 21 0.88 7.83 -2.65
C GLY A 21 0.04 7.70 -1.38
N HIS A 22 -0.88 8.64 -1.20
CA HIS A 22 -1.73 8.71 -0.01
C HIS A 22 -3.17 9.07 -0.38
N ARG A 23 -4.15 8.33 0.17
CA ARG A 23 -5.58 8.63 -0.01
C ARG A 23 -6.35 8.46 1.30
N ALA A 24 -7.04 9.52 1.72
CA ALA A 24 -7.79 9.55 2.97
C ALA A 24 -9.27 9.17 2.79
N PHE A 25 -9.79 8.41 3.74
CA PHE A 25 -11.18 7.97 3.79
C PHE A 25 -11.76 8.16 5.19
N THR A 26 -13.06 8.43 5.27
CA THR A 26 -13.82 8.44 6.53
C THR A 26 -14.53 7.11 6.81
N ASP A 27 -14.46 6.17 5.86
CA ASP A 27 -15.11 4.86 5.90
C ASP A 27 -14.05 3.77 5.69
N TYR A 28 -13.93 2.86 6.66
CA TYR A 28 -12.94 1.78 6.62
C TYR A 28 -13.16 0.80 5.46
N SER A 29 -14.42 0.50 5.12
CA SER A 29 -14.72 -0.43 4.03
C SER A 29 -14.29 0.16 2.68
N LYS A 30 -14.47 1.48 2.50
CA LYS A 30 -13.96 2.18 1.31
C LYS A 30 -12.43 2.22 1.26
N ALA A 31 -11.77 2.41 2.41
CA ALA A 31 -10.32 2.32 2.49
C ALA A 31 -9.82 0.91 2.14
N LYS A 32 -10.49 -0.14 2.65
CA LYS A 32 -10.20 -1.54 2.30
C LYS A 32 -10.37 -1.82 0.81
N GLN A 33 -11.43 -1.31 0.19
CA GLN A 33 -11.61 -1.43 -1.26
C GLN A 33 -10.46 -0.76 -2.01
N ALA A 34 -10.12 0.48 -1.64
CA ALA A 34 -9.02 1.20 -2.28
C ALA A 34 -7.66 0.51 -2.07
N MET A 35 -7.38 -0.03 -0.87
CA MET A 35 -6.18 -0.83 -0.63
C MET A 35 -6.11 -2.04 -1.57
N SER A 36 -7.22 -2.76 -1.77
CA SER A 36 -7.28 -3.88 -2.72
C SER A 36 -7.03 -3.44 -4.16
N GLU A 37 -7.61 -2.31 -4.59
CA GLU A 37 -7.37 -1.75 -5.93
C GLU A 37 -5.89 -1.37 -6.12
N GLU A 38 -5.25 -0.75 -5.13
CA GLU A 38 -3.83 -0.39 -5.22
C GLU A 38 -2.93 -1.65 -5.22
N ILE A 39 -3.27 -2.70 -4.47
CA ILE A 39 -2.55 -3.99 -4.52
C ILE A 39 -2.63 -4.59 -5.92
N GLU A 40 -3.81 -4.66 -6.53
CA GLU A 40 -3.96 -5.16 -7.90
C GLU A 40 -3.15 -4.33 -8.91
N ASN A 41 -3.09 -3.01 -8.72
CA ASN A 41 -2.31 -2.13 -9.57
C ASN A 41 -0.80 -2.36 -9.41
N ALA A 42 -0.31 -2.50 -8.18
CA ALA A 42 1.10 -2.77 -7.91
C ALA A 42 1.52 -4.16 -8.38
N GLN A 43 0.66 -5.17 -8.23
CA GLN A 43 0.91 -6.51 -8.78
C GLN A 43 1.03 -6.49 -10.31
N LYS A 44 0.19 -5.71 -11.01
CA LYS A 44 0.34 -5.50 -12.47
C LYS A 44 1.62 -4.76 -12.83
N TYR A 45 2.03 -3.81 -11.99
CA TYR A 45 3.27 -3.06 -12.21
C TYR A 45 4.50 -3.98 -12.17
N PHE A 46 4.55 -4.93 -11.23
CA PHE A 46 5.62 -5.92 -11.09
C PHE A 46 5.35 -7.24 -11.84
N GLU A 47 4.39 -7.27 -12.77
CA GLU A 47 4.07 -8.49 -13.51
C GLU A 47 5.31 -8.99 -14.28
N GLY A 48 5.64 -10.27 -14.08
CA GLY A 48 6.81 -10.92 -14.69
C GLY A 48 8.12 -10.78 -13.90
N TRP A 49 8.09 -10.12 -12.74
CA TRP A 49 9.23 -10.07 -11.81
C TRP A 49 9.10 -11.21 -10.81
N ASP A 50 10.23 -11.84 -10.46
CA ASP A 50 10.26 -12.89 -9.45
C ASP A 50 10.37 -12.28 -8.05
N GLY A 51 9.51 -12.70 -7.13
CA GLY A 51 9.49 -12.17 -5.78
C GLY A 51 8.32 -12.72 -4.97
N GLU A 52 8.27 -12.37 -3.69
CA GLU A 52 7.38 -12.98 -2.73
C GLU A 52 6.67 -11.98 -1.84
N VAL A 53 5.48 -12.37 -1.37
CA VAL A 53 4.73 -11.61 -0.38
C VAL A 53 5.35 -11.86 0.99
N LEU A 54 5.95 -10.82 1.57
CA LEU A 54 6.62 -10.87 2.88
C LEU A 54 5.64 -10.59 4.03
N VAL A 55 4.65 -9.72 3.77
CA VAL A 55 3.61 -9.35 4.74
C VAL A 55 2.26 -9.45 4.03
N ASP A 56 1.31 -10.16 4.65
CA ASP A 56 -0.08 -10.21 4.22
C ASP A 56 -0.99 -10.24 5.45
N VAL A 57 -1.31 -9.06 5.96
CA VAL A 57 -2.18 -8.86 7.13
C VAL A 57 -3.33 -7.95 6.77
N GLU A 58 -4.32 -7.85 7.66
CA GLU A 58 -5.57 -7.13 7.38
C GLU A 58 -5.37 -5.74 6.76
N ASN A 59 -4.40 -4.95 7.24
CA ASN A 59 -4.19 -3.56 6.81
C ASN A 59 -2.82 -3.30 6.20
N CYS A 60 -2.11 -4.34 5.77
CA CYS A 60 -0.83 -4.17 5.10
C CYS A 60 -0.53 -5.36 4.20
N GLN A 61 -0.07 -5.09 2.98
CA GLN A 61 0.61 -6.07 2.15
C GLN A 61 1.96 -5.53 1.71
N GLU A 62 2.97 -6.40 1.77
CA GLU A 62 4.32 -6.14 1.29
C GLU A 62 4.76 -7.27 0.37
N TRP A 63 5.24 -6.91 -0.81
CA TRP A 63 5.88 -7.82 -1.74
C TRP A 63 7.26 -7.29 -2.11
N ARG A 64 8.26 -8.16 -2.21
CA ARG A 64 9.64 -7.80 -2.60
C ARG A 64 10.26 -8.87 -3.49
N ASN A 65 11.13 -8.45 -4.40
CA ASN A 65 12.05 -9.33 -5.12
C ASN A 65 13.41 -9.43 -4.42
N GLU A 66 14.32 -10.26 -4.95
CA GLU A 66 15.67 -10.47 -4.41
C GLU A 66 16.55 -9.20 -4.41
N ASP A 67 16.25 -8.24 -5.30
CA ASP A 67 16.95 -6.96 -5.41
C ASP A 67 16.40 -5.91 -4.41
N GLY A 68 15.35 -6.23 -3.65
CA GLY A 68 14.69 -5.33 -2.70
C GLY A 68 13.68 -4.37 -3.33
N TYR A 69 13.33 -4.56 -4.61
CA TYR A 69 12.28 -3.81 -5.29
C TYR A 69 10.91 -4.38 -4.93
N GLY A 70 9.90 -3.53 -4.92
CA GLY A 70 8.53 -3.97 -4.68
C GLY A 70 7.63 -2.88 -4.16
N TYR A 71 6.57 -3.30 -3.45
CA TYR A 71 5.56 -2.39 -2.94
C TYR A 71 5.19 -2.67 -1.48
N THR A 72 4.84 -1.62 -0.76
CA THR A 72 4.16 -1.68 0.54
C THR A 72 2.88 -0.88 0.44
N ILE A 73 1.75 -1.54 0.70
CA ILE A 73 0.42 -0.92 0.62
C ILE A 73 -0.32 -1.21 1.91
N GLY A 74 -0.82 -0.17 2.57
CA GLY A 74 -1.47 -0.35 3.86
C GLY A 74 -2.55 0.68 4.17
N ILE A 75 -3.18 0.49 5.32
CA ILE A 75 -4.15 1.42 5.90
C ILE A 75 -3.68 1.83 7.29
N GLU A 76 -3.51 3.13 7.48
CA GLU A 76 -3.26 3.72 8.79
C GLU A 76 -4.53 4.35 9.37
N GLU A 77 -4.78 4.12 10.65
CA GLU A 77 -5.87 4.76 11.38
C GLU A 77 -5.38 6.03 12.09
N LEU A 78 -5.90 7.18 11.66
CA LEU A 78 -5.54 8.48 12.22
C LEU A 78 -6.67 9.04 13.08
N ASN A 79 -6.34 9.41 14.31
CA ASN A 79 -7.26 10.13 15.19
C ASN A 79 -7.05 11.64 15.01
N ILE A 80 -8.08 12.36 14.56
CA ILE A 80 -8.04 13.82 14.49
C ILE A 80 -8.29 14.36 15.91
N GLN A 81 -7.33 15.13 16.41
CA GLN A 81 -7.52 15.97 17.61
C GLN A 81 -8.01 17.35 17.15
N ASP A 82 -9.02 17.87 17.84
CA ASP A 82 -9.59 19.21 17.60
C ASP A 82 -8.69 20.30 18.20
#